data_AF-A0A2J7TJQ0-F1
#
_entry.id   AF-A0A2J7TJQ0-F1
#
_cell.length_a   1.000
_cell.length_b   1.000
_cell.length_c   1.000
_cell.angle_alpha   90.00
_cell.angle_beta   90.00
_cell.angle_gamma   90.00
#
_symmetry.space_group_name_H-M   'P 1'
#
loop_
_entity.id
_entity.type
_entity.pdbx_description
1 polymer ?
#
loop_
_entity_poly.entity_id
_entity_poly.type
_entity_poly.pdbx_seq_one_letter_code
_entity_poly.pdbx_strand_id
1 'polypeptide(L)'
;MVDLMPMVIAPALVAAGVSGGIAIGGTIVSFASIAAYGVSLGATMGANLLLRSLEKRKATSNQQITVRQAITARVRGYGRAKMGGAMFYMGATRTLAQGFIFCEGPIDAYEEVWLADKKIIYTEGSNFCFAGWSWTNYVMVDLQIGAVGQSRNPAFDHIDHYWWDGTHQNQGLANAVMRCYLPNNAETNFTKTYQNGVPALRVVARLSLVYDPRSGATEWSDNPGLCIRDYLTSSRGFNIPASRINDASFMAFATMCDILVANTQETGGHEQRYRVWMTYTLDEQPSDVLRRLLASCDGEIYPLPDGTIGIRGGVWEDPTVTITDDMILGYEVQTGRDKLSAFNQLRIRYTAKNNDYQVQEGGAWNDTAAQTESGQIIPQDFDGTMCASYMQARRLAKIAMHKGNPQWLLTLTTSMAGLNALGERIIRCKLDDLGIDATFYVQKFEIAGDLKSCSMTLASLNSDAYEWTTSEEYWSPPPATDAEDGFTIPVPTGLALHIVQLQLGSNLIAFEIGASVTAPDDASFGALFQISLDGGVTWADMSPDGVWSANSGIIASETACQVQAAFKASASNIGTFCPPVSITTPGGSLGPVALALSEGANQDYGLASAAATISDDFGLASVASIASIDLGLAS
;
A
#
# COMPACT_ATOMS: atom_id res chain seq x y z
N MET A 1 36.62 -57.54 34.84
CA MET A 1 35.51 -58.33 35.42
C MET A 1 34.69 -57.39 36.28
N VAL A 2 33.52 -56.91 35.89
CA VAL A 2 32.55 -57.34 34.87
C VAL A 2 31.77 -56.06 34.52
N ASP A 3 32.03 -55.48 33.36
CA ASP A 3 31.22 -55.52 32.12
C ASP A 3 30.21 -54.37 32.02
N LEU A 4 30.67 -53.33 31.35
CA LEU A 4 29.87 -52.34 30.62
C LEU A 4 29.79 -52.82 29.17
N MET A 5 28.59 -53.13 28.69
CA MET A 5 28.11 -53.09 27.29
C MET A 5 26.81 -53.90 27.17
N PRO A 6 25.99 -53.76 26.11
CA PRO A 6 25.68 -52.58 25.29
C PRO A 6 24.15 -52.41 25.14
N MET A 7 23.65 -51.22 24.78
CA MET A 7 22.30 -51.12 24.20
C MET A 7 22.37 -50.43 22.85
N VAL A 8 22.07 -51.23 21.83
CA VAL A 8 22.10 -50.95 20.41
C VAL A 8 21.00 -49.97 20.02
N ILE A 9 21.35 -49.10 19.07
CA ILE A 9 20.50 -48.14 18.36
C ILE A 9 19.51 -48.87 17.43
N ALA A 10 18.25 -48.42 17.38
CA ALA A 10 17.44 -48.47 16.17
C ALA A 10 16.48 -47.26 16.10
N PRO A 11 16.22 -46.70 14.90
CA PRO A 11 15.65 -45.36 14.71
C PRO A 11 14.11 -45.38 14.67
N ALA A 12 13.47 -44.32 15.16
CA ALA A 12 12.02 -44.13 15.02
C ALA A 12 11.73 -42.85 14.21
N LEU A 13 11.53 -43.05 12.92
CA LEU A 13 10.80 -42.17 12.03
C LEU A 13 9.30 -42.46 12.20
N VAL A 14 8.51 -41.55 12.77
CA VAL A 14 7.05 -41.51 12.55
C VAL A 14 6.57 -40.05 12.61
N ALA A 15 6.16 -39.54 11.45
CA ALA A 15 5.26 -38.41 11.34
C ALA A 15 3.83 -38.87 11.70
N ALA A 16 3.18 -38.16 12.63
CA ALA A 16 1.74 -38.25 12.82
C ALA A 16 1.22 -36.91 13.33
N GLY A 17 0.49 -36.19 12.48
CA GLY A 17 -0.28 -35.03 12.88
C GLY A 17 -1.48 -35.45 13.72
N VAL A 18 -1.69 -34.77 14.84
CA VAL A 18 -2.98 -34.73 15.54
C VAL A 18 -3.19 -33.30 16.03
N SER A 19 -4.27 -32.70 15.52
CA SER A 19 -4.90 -31.49 15.98
C SER A 19 -5.47 -31.63 17.40
N GLY A 20 -5.26 -30.64 18.26
CA GLY A 20 -6.17 -30.40 19.40
C GLY A 20 -5.55 -29.76 20.64
N GLY A 21 -6.13 -28.61 21.05
CA GLY A 21 -6.41 -28.32 22.46
C GLY A 21 -5.38 -27.51 23.25
N ILE A 22 -5.74 -26.26 23.54
CA ILE A 22 -5.11 -25.36 24.51
C ILE A 22 -5.20 -25.95 25.93
N ALA A 23 -4.12 -25.89 26.70
CA ALA A 23 -4.15 -25.89 28.17
C ALA A 23 -3.09 -24.92 28.72
N ILE A 24 -3.57 -23.87 29.39
CA ILE A 24 -2.78 -22.85 30.10
C ILE A 24 -2.46 -23.37 31.50
N GLY A 25 -1.20 -23.25 31.96
CA GLY A 25 -0.88 -23.38 33.38
C GLY A 25 0.61 -23.45 33.73
N GLY A 26 1.12 -22.39 34.38
CA GLY A 26 2.10 -22.52 35.47
C GLY A 26 3.60 -22.32 35.17
N THR A 27 4.09 -21.14 35.53
CA THR A 27 5.49 -20.69 35.67
C THR A 27 6.47 -21.64 36.38
N ILE A 28 7.67 -21.84 35.77
CA ILE A 28 8.99 -21.79 36.44
C ILE A 28 10.00 -21.18 35.46
N VAL A 29 10.45 -19.94 35.72
CA VAL A 29 11.60 -19.33 35.06
C VAL A 29 12.86 -19.86 35.76
N SER A 30 13.50 -20.88 35.20
CA SER A 30 14.84 -21.30 35.62
C SER A 30 15.90 -20.62 34.76
N PHE A 31 16.51 -19.59 35.31
CA PHE A 31 17.79 -19.05 34.86
C PHE A 31 18.89 -20.12 35.04
N ALA A 32 19.10 -21.01 34.05
CA ALA A 32 20.31 -21.83 33.93
C ALA A 32 20.32 -22.67 32.63
N SER A 33 20.72 -22.07 31.50
CA SER A 33 21.52 -22.73 30.44
C SER A 33 21.84 -21.79 29.28
N ILE A 34 22.64 -20.75 29.55
CA ILE A 34 23.41 -20.01 28.51
C ILE A 34 24.59 -20.90 28.03
N ALA A 35 24.31 -22.17 27.70
CA ALA A 35 25.29 -23.16 27.25
C ALA A 35 24.67 -24.34 26.48
N ALA A 36 23.46 -24.19 25.93
CA ALA A 36 22.79 -25.22 25.12
C ALA A 36 22.10 -24.68 23.85
N TYR A 37 22.45 -23.47 23.41
CA TYR A 37 22.30 -23.02 22.01
C TYR A 37 23.66 -23.05 21.32
N GLY A 38 24.44 -24.10 21.60
CA GLY A 38 25.67 -24.39 20.90
C GLY A 38 25.35 -25.00 19.53
N VAL A 39 25.63 -24.22 18.48
CA VAL A 39 26.01 -24.74 17.15
C VAL A 39 25.01 -25.71 16.51
N SER A 40 23.92 -25.16 15.98
CA SER A 40 23.20 -25.77 14.86
C SER A 40 22.53 -24.72 13.96
N LEU A 41 23.18 -23.57 13.76
CA LEU A 41 22.89 -22.62 12.69
C LEU A 41 24.07 -22.55 11.70
N GLY A 42 24.70 -23.71 11.47
CA GLY A 42 25.71 -23.90 10.44
C GLY A 42 25.13 -24.73 9.30
N ALA A 43 25.09 -24.15 8.11
CA ALA A 43 25.12 -24.84 6.83
C ALA A 43 23.97 -25.83 6.51
N THR A 44 22.72 -25.37 6.48
CA THR A 44 21.67 -26.02 5.66
C THR A 44 20.87 -24.98 4.86
N MET A 45 21.56 -24.27 3.95
CA MET A 45 20.89 -23.39 2.98
C MET A 45 20.58 -24.07 1.63
N GLY A 46 21.05 -25.30 1.40
CA GLY A 46 20.79 -26.02 0.15
C GLY A 46 19.43 -26.74 0.04
N ALA A 47 18.88 -27.27 1.14
CA ALA A 47 17.65 -28.08 1.11
C ALA A 47 16.35 -27.25 1.18
N ASN A 48 16.43 -26.00 1.62
CA ASN A 48 15.26 -25.13 1.78
C ASN A 48 14.72 -24.55 0.45
N LEU A 49 15.34 -24.89 -0.69
CA LEU A 49 14.80 -24.65 -2.02
C LEU A 49 13.74 -25.70 -2.40
N LEU A 50 13.86 -26.94 -1.89
CA LEU A 50 12.92 -28.04 -2.16
C LEU A 50 11.76 -28.12 -1.16
N LEU A 51 11.95 -27.64 0.08
CA LEU A 51 10.83 -27.43 1.02
C LEU A 51 9.89 -26.27 0.63
N ARG A 52 10.22 -25.51 -0.42
CA ARG A 52 9.39 -24.38 -0.91
C ARG A 52 7.97 -24.78 -1.32
N SER A 53 7.68 -26.07 -1.52
CA SER A 53 6.39 -26.56 -2.00
C SER A 53 5.47 -27.17 -0.92
N LEU A 54 5.94 -27.39 0.32
CA LEU A 54 5.17 -28.18 1.31
C LEU A 54 4.73 -27.44 2.57
N GLU A 55 5.30 -26.28 2.89
CA GLU A 55 4.70 -25.41 3.89
C GLU A 55 3.61 -24.57 3.21
N LYS A 56 2.36 -24.74 3.66
CA LYS A 56 1.29 -23.80 3.38
C LYS A 56 1.74 -22.43 3.90
N ARG A 57 2.35 -21.62 3.04
CA ARG A 57 2.57 -20.20 3.32
C ARG A 57 1.23 -19.65 3.77
N LYS A 58 1.16 -19.10 4.98
CA LYS A 58 0.05 -18.23 5.36
C LYS A 58 0.05 -17.15 4.27
N ALA A 59 -0.95 -17.17 3.40
CA ALA A 59 -1.03 -16.19 2.33
C ALA A 59 -0.93 -14.82 2.98
N THR A 60 0.03 -14.00 2.54
CA THR A 60 0.17 -12.63 3.04
C THR A 60 -1.21 -12.00 2.91
N SER A 61 -1.86 -11.76 4.05
CA SER A 61 -3.19 -11.15 4.06
C SER A 61 -3.08 -9.81 3.36
N ASN A 62 -4.04 -9.47 2.51
CA ASN A 62 -4.05 -8.19 1.83
C ASN A 62 -4.00 -7.06 2.87
N GLN A 63 -2.81 -6.45 3.01
CA GLN A 63 -2.48 -5.46 4.05
C GLN A 63 -3.35 -4.20 3.96
N GLN A 64 -4.02 -3.99 2.82
CA GLN A 64 -4.91 -2.86 2.57
C GLN A 64 -6.35 -3.08 3.08
N ILE A 65 -6.66 -4.28 3.58
CA ILE A 65 -7.96 -4.58 4.17
C ILE A 65 -7.98 -4.10 5.62
N THR A 66 -8.99 -3.33 5.96
CA THR A 66 -9.29 -3.02 7.36
C THR A 66 -9.78 -4.26 8.08
N VAL A 67 -9.11 -4.62 9.17
CA VAL A 67 -9.50 -5.76 10.01
C VAL A 67 -10.48 -5.29 11.10
N ARG A 68 -11.65 -5.93 11.19
CA ARG A 68 -12.66 -5.70 12.23
C ARG A 68 -12.85 -6.97 13.06
N GLN A 69 -11.91 -7.22 13.96
CA GLN A 69 -11.92 -8.40 14.84
C GLN A 69 -11.64 -7.98 16.27
N ALA A 70 -12.23 -8.68 17.25
CA ALA A 70 -12.05 -8.36 18.67
C ALA A 70 -10.60 -8.54 19.14
N ILE A 71 -9.86 -9.46 18.53
CA ILE A 71 -8.44 -9.70 18.77
C ILE A 71 -7.77 -9.79 17.41
N THR A 72 -6.92 -8.81 17.09
CA THR A 72 -6.12 -8.79 15.86
C THR A 72 -4.65 -8.91 16.21
N ALA A 73 -3.90 -9.68 15.43
CA ALA A 73 -2.46 -9.75 15.57
C ALA A 73 -1.84 -8.37 15.31
N ARG A 74 -0.86 -7.98 16.13
CA ARG A 74 -0.12 -6.73 15.91
C ARG A 74 0.70 -6.85 14.64
N VAL A 75 0.71 -5.79 13.84
CA VAL A 75 1.46 -5.71 12.58
C VAL A 75 2.69 -4.84 12.79
N ARG A 76 3.85 -5.24 12.29
CA ARG A 76 5.03 -4.39 12.16
C ARG A 76 5.56 -4.49 10.72
N GLY A 77 6.39 -3.56 10.30
CA GLY A 77 7.04 -3.68 8.99
C GLY A 77 8.25 -2.77 8.80
N TYR A 78 8.88 -2.95 7.65
CA TYR A 78 10.07 -2.24 7.21
C TYR A 78 9.84 -1.60 5.83
N GLY A 79 10.53 -0.50 5.56
CA GLY A 79 10.37 0.26 4.33
C GLY A 79 9.03 0.96 4.24
N ARG A 80 8.36 0.84 3.09
CA ARG A 80 7.04 1.45 2.81
C ARG A 80 5.95 0.40 2.67
N ALA A 81 4.75 0.70 3.13
CA ALA A 81 3.56 -0.12 2.86
C ALA A 81 2.28 0.71 2.81
N LYS A 82 1.34 0.29 1.95
CA LYS A 82 -0.07 0.74 2.00
C LYS A 82 -0.86 -0.19 2.91
N MET A 83 -1.53 0.37 3.92
CA MET A 83 -2.19 -0.40 4.98
C MET A 83 -3.62 0.10 5.25
N GLY A 84 -4.54 -0.83 5.53
CA GLY A 84 -5.92 -0.54 5.97
C GLY A 84 -6.12 -0.57 7.49
N GLY A 85 -5.18 -1.16 8.23
CA GLY A 85 -5.13 -1.17 9.69
C GLY A 85 -6.17 -2.06 10.40
N ALA A 86 -5.98 -2.26 11.70
CA ALA A 86 -6.92 -2.93 12.58
C ALA A 86 -7.82 -1.88 13.26
N MET A 87 -9.14 -2.05 13.18
CA MET A 87 -10.10 -1.14 13.80
C MET A 87 -10.14 -1.36 15.31
N PHE A 88 -9.80 -0.35 16.10
CA PHE A 88 -9.81 -0.40 17.56
C PHE A 88 -11.00 0.35 18.19
N TYR A 89 -11.58 1.29 17.45
CA TYR A 89 -12.69 2.11 17.92
C TYR A 89 -13.72 2.29 16.81
N MET A 90 -15.00 2.19 17.17
CA MET A 90 -16.10 2.62 16.33
C MET A 90 -17.21 3.13 17.24
N GLY A 91 -17.58 4.41 17.08
CA GLY A 91 -18.65 5.05 17.83
C GLY A 91 -19.46 5.95 16.93
N ALA A 92 -20.78 5.96 17.10
CA ALA A 92 -21.69 6.82 16.35
C ALA A 92 -22.63 7.54 17.32
N THR A 93 -22.53 8.86 17.35
CA THR A 93 -23.58 9.73 17.91
C THR A 93 -24.14 10.61 16.80
N ARG A 94 -23.71 11.87 16.70
CA ARG A 94 -23.97 12.77 15.56
C ARG A 94 -22.88 12.70 14.49
N THR A 95 -21.72 12.18 14.87
CA THR A 95 -20.56 11.92 14.01
C THR A 95 -20.20 10.45 14.16
N LEU A 96 -19.92 9.78 13.05
CA LEU A 96 -19.32 8.46 13.08
C LEU A 96 -17.81 8.62 13.22
N ALA A 97 -17.22 7.99 14.23
CA ALA A 97 -15.79 7.95 14.43
C ALA A 97 -15.27 6.52 14.35
N GLN A 98 -14.18 6.33 13.61
CA GLN A 98 -13.51 5.05 13.42
C GLN A 98 -12.02 5.20 13.70
N GLY A 99 -11.50 4.42 14.64
CA GLY A 99 -10.09 4.37 14.98
C GLY A 99 -9.40 3.16 14.38
N PHE A 100 -8.23 3.35 13.78
CA PHE A 100 -7.43 2.33 13.11
C PHE A 100 -6.00 2.32 13.64
N ILE A 101 -5.43 1.14 13.88
CA ILE A 101 -4.00 0.93 14.18
C ILE A 101 -3.35 0.29 12.96
N PHE A 102 -2.28 0.91 12.43
CA PHE A 102 -1.60 0.44 11.22
C PHE A 102 -0.34 -0.37 11.53
N CYS A 103 0.46 0.09 12.49
CA CYS A 103 1.74 -0.50 12.82
C CYS A 103 2.01 -0.42 14.32
N GLU A 104 2.64 -1.46 14.84
CA GLU A 104 3.24 -1.47 16.16
C GLU A 104 4.65 -0.90 16.11
N GLY A 105 4.96 -0.02 17.06
CA GLY A 105 6.14 0.82 17.08
C GLY A 105 5.88 2.18 16.43
N PRO A 106 6.73 3.18 16.73
CA PRO A 106 6.71 4.44 16.01
C PRO A 106 7.06 4.18 14.54
N ILE A 107 6.22 4.69 13.65
CA ILE A 107 6.56 4.84 12.25
C ILE A 107 7.32 6.17 12.05
N ASP A 108 8.01 6.30 10.93
CA ASP A 108 8.68 7.55 10.59
C ASP A 108 7.69 8.64 10.19
N ALA A 109 6.90 8.39 9.14
CA ALA A 109 5.90 9.34 8.65
C ALA A 109 4.81 8.65 7.83
N TYR A 110 3.62 9.26 7.83
CA TYR A 110 2.62 9.01 6.80
C TYR A 110 3.03 9.78 5.54
N GLU A 111 2.92 9.17 4.36
CA GLU A 111 3.21 9.79 3.07
C GLU A 111 1.92 10.08 2.28
N GLU A 112 0.94 9.17 2.36
CA GLU A 112 -0.32 9.31 1.63
C GLU A 112 -1.52 8.83 2.44
N VAL A 113 -2.66 9.47 2.23
CA VAL A 113 -3.95 9.07 2.80
C VAL A 113 -4.94 8.85 1.67
N TRP A 114 -5.66 7.75 1.75
CA TRP A 114 -6.59 7.28 0.74
C TRP A 114 -7.95 7.00 1.40
N LEU A 115 -9.01 7.49 0.76
CA LEU A 115 -10.38 7.27 1.19
C LEU A 115 -11.14 6.55 0.08
N ALA A 116 -11.66 5.36 0.40
CA ALA A 116 -11.98 4.35 -0.59
C ALA A 116 -10.77 4.15 -1.51
N ASP A 117 -10.90 4.51 -2.79
CA ASP A 117 -9.83 4.37 -3.79
C ASP A 117 -9.37 5.72 -4.33
N LYS A 118 -9.60 6.81 -3.57
CA LYS A 118 -9.20 8.17 -3.96
C LYS A 118 -8.12 8.71 -3.02
N LYS A 119 -7.00 9.15 -3.59
CA LYS A 119 -5.97 9.87 -2.83
C LYS A 119 -6.53 11.23 -2.39
N ILE A 120 -6.40 11.55 -1.10
CA ILE A 120 -6.82 12.85 -0.57
C ILE A 120 -5.62 13.78 -0.39
N ILE A 121 -5.90 15.08 -0.31
CA ILE A 121 -4.87 16.10 -0.08
C ILE A 121 -4.35 15.93 1.35
N TYR A 122 -3.08 15.55 1.45
CA TYR A 122 -2.35 15.39 2.69
C TYR A 122 -0.98 16.04 2.56
N THR A 123 -0.59 16.81 3.57
CA THR A 123 0.76 17.35 3.68
C THR A 123 1.56 16.45 4.60
N GLU A 124 2.67 15.89 4.11
CA GLU A 124 3.57 15.06 4.90
C GLU A 124 3.97 15.75 6.21
N GLY A 125 3.94 14.99 7.31
CA GLY A 125 4.20 15.51 8.65
C GLY A 125 3.00 16.22 9.31
N SER A 126 1.90 16.44 8.58
CA SER A 126 0.65 16.85 9.22
C SER A 126 0.06 15.70 10.02
N ASN A 127 -0.46 16.00 11.21
CA ASN A 127 -1.24 15.06 12.03
C ASN A 127 -2.73 15.09 11.67
N PHE A 128 -3.10 15.83 10.63
CA PHE A 128 -4.50 16.08 10.29
C PHE A 128 -4.70 16.32 8.79
N CYS A 129 -5.76 15.77 8.22
CA CYS A 129 -6.19 16.09 6.86
C CYS A 129 -7.70 16.10 6.67
N PHE A 130 -8.13 16.86 5.67
CA PHE A 130 -9.51 16.92 5.21
C PHE A 130 -9.68 16.05 3.97
N ALA A 131 -10.81 15.36 3.90
CA ALA A 131 -11.20 14.68 2.68
C ALA A 131 -11.58 15.69 1.59
N GLY A 132 -11.19 15.41 0.34
CA GLY A 132 -11.69 16.12 -0.83
C GLY A 132 -12.97 15.48 -1.38
N TRP A 133 -13.30 15.82 -2.64
CA TRP A 133 -14.41 15.22 -3.40
C TRP A 133 -15.79 15.46 -2.75
N SER A 134 -16.69 14.47 -2.79
CA SER A 134 -18.02 14.55 -2.18
C SER A 134 -17.98 14.62 -0.65
N TRP A 135 -16.84 14.30 -0.04
CA TRP A 135 -16.62 14.30 1.41
C TRP A 135 -16.03 15.61 1.94
N THR A 136 -15.84 16.62 1.10
CA THR A 136 -15.28 17.92 1.50
C THR A 136 -16.05 18.49 2.69
N ASN A 137 -15.33 18.82 3.78
CA ASN A 137 -15.86 19.26 5.09
C ASN A 137 -16.64 18.19 5.89
N TYR A 138 -16.83 16.98 5.36
CA TYR A 138 -17.60 15.92 6.01
C TYR A 138 -16.76 14.74 6.49
N VAL A 139 -15.55 14.54 5.96
CA VAL A 139 -14.62 13.53 6.47
C VAL A 139 -13.29 14.18 6.86
N MET A 140 -12.84 13.86 8.06
CA MET A 140 -11.59 14.33 8.64
C MET A 140 -10.80 13.14 9.16
N VAL A 141 -9.48 13.17 9.05
CA VAL A 141 -8.59 12.11 9.55
C VAL A 141 -7.49 12.72 10.40
N ASP A 142 -7.40 12.28 11.65
CA ASP A 142 -6.35 12.66 12.59
C ASP A 142 -5.35 11.50 12.71
N LEU A 143 -4.09 11.77 12.41
CA LEU A 143 -2.99 10.80 12.29
C LEU A 143 -2.02 10.93 13.48
N GLN A 144 -1.49 9.80 13.93
CA GLN A 144 -0.45 9.75 14.96
C GLN A 144 0.58 8.66 14.63
N ILE A 145 1.85 9.03 14.65
CA ILE A 145 2.96 8.13 14.27
C ILE A 145 3.24 6.99 15.26
N GLY A 146 2.62 6.96 16.44
CA GLY A 146 2.84 5.88 17.41
C GLY A 146 4.04 6.09 18.32
N ALA A 147 4.37 7.33 18.69
CA ALA A 147 5.47 7.58 19.62
C ALA A 147 5.21 6.93 20.99
N VAL A 148 6.28 6.50 21.68
CA VAL A 148 6.19 5.79 22.98
C VAL A 148 5.49 6.65 24.05
N GLY A 149 5.63 7.98 23.99
CA GLY A 149 4.98 8.92 24.92
C GLY A 149 3.82 9.71 24.31
N GLN A 150 3.20 9.25 23.23
CA GLN A 150 2.14 10.03 22.59
C GLN A 150 0.91 10.17 23.50
N SER A 151 0.27 11.34 23.44
CA SER A 151 -1.03 11.57 24.06
C SER A 151 -2.14 10.90 23.25
N ARG A 152 -3.33 10.75 23.85
CA ARG A 152 -4.54 10.31 23.15
C ARG A 152 -4.76 11.14 21.88
N ASN A 153 -5.22 10.47 20.82
CA ASN A 153 -5.53 11.13 19.55
C ASN A 153 -6.53 12.30 19.76
N PRO A 154 -6.22 13.53 19.32
CA PRO A 154 -7.06 14.71 19.56
C PRO A 154 -8.41 14.64 18.84
N ALA A 155 -8.61 13.75 17.87
CA ALA A 155 -9.93 13.49 17.28
C ALA A 155 -10.99 13.17 18.33
N PHE A 156 -10.58 12.53 19.43
CA PHE A 156 -11.47 12.20 20.53
C PHE A 156 -12.03 13.46 21.20
N ASP A 157 -11.36 14.61 21.18
CA ASP A 157 -11.90 15.86 21.75
C ASP A 157 -13.09 16.42 20.95
N HIS A 158 -13.32 15.90 19.74
CA HIS A 158 -14.34 16.37 18.80
C HIS A 158 -15.48 15.37 18.59
N ILE A 159 -15.54 14.30 19.37
CA ILE A 159 -16.57 13.26 19.29
C ILE A 159 -17.04 12.87 20.67
N ASP A 160 -18.29 12.42 20.79
CA ASP A 160 -18.76 11.85 22.05
C ASP A 160 -18.10 10.48 22.24
N HIS A 161 -17.25 10.35 23.27
CA HIS A 161 -16.54 9.12 23.59
C HIS A 161 -16.89 8.64 25.01
N TYR A 162 -17.83 7.70 25.15
CA TYR A 162 -18.29 7.32 26.50
C TYR A 162 -17.21 6.55 27.31
N TRP A 163 -16.35 5.79 26.64
CA TRP A 163 -15.39 4.89 27.28
C TRP A 163 -13.91 5.10 26.87
N TRP A 164 -13.64 5.94 25.86
CA TRP A 164 -12.28 6.21 25.37
C TRP A 164 -11.68 7.48 26.00
N ASP A 165 -11.31 7.40 27.27
CA ASP A 165 -10.76 8.54 28.03
C ASP A 165 -9.27 8.85 27.72
N GLY A 166 -8.71 9.86 28.38
CA GLY A 166 -7.31 10.29 28.20
C GLY A 166 -6.23 9.27 28.56
N THR A 167 -6.58 8.14 29.19
CA THR A 167 -5.67 7.03 29.49
C THR A 167 -5.52 6.08 28.30
N HIS A 168 -6.46 6.10 27.36
CA HIS A 168 -6.46 5.28 26.14
C HIS A 168 -5.63 5.93 25.04
N GLN A 169 -4.30 5.92 25.23
CA GLN A 169 -3.37 6.73 24.43
C GLN A 169 -2.80 6.02 23.19
N ASN A 170 -3.01 4.71 23.07
CA ASN A 170 -2.41 3.90 22.00
C ASN A 170 -0.89 4.10 21.89
N GLN A 171 -0.19 4.29 23.01
CA GLN A 171 1.26 4.52 23.02
C GLN A 171 2.01 3.43 22.28
N GLY A 172 3.00 3.82 21.46
CA GLY A 172 3.76 2.87 20.66
C GLY A 172 2.97 2.26 19.49
N LEU A 173 1.81 2.80 19.11
CA LEU A 173 0.98 2.30 18.00
C LEU A 173 0.65 3.44 17.03
N ALA A 174 1.12 3.30 15.80
CA ALA A 174 0.77 4.22 14.72
C ALA A 174 -0.72 4.07 14.39
N ASN A 175 -1.47 5.14 14.52
CA ASN A 175 -2.93 5.11 14.47
C ASN A 175 -3.52 6.31 13.73
N ALA A 176 -4.76 6.13 13.27
CA ALA A 176 -5.61 7.21 12.80
C ALA A 176 -6.99 7.14 13.44
N VAL A 177 -7.63 8.30 13.55
CA VAL A 177 -9.05 8.39 13.83
C VAL A 177 -9.71 9.16 12.70
N MET A 178 -10.61 8.49 11.98
CA MET A 178 -11.45 9.08 10.95
C MET A 178 -12.78 9.51 11.55
N ARG A 179 -13.18 10.75 11.30
CA ARG A 179 -14.46 11.34 11.69
C ARG A 179 -15.30 11.61 10.46
N CYS A 180 -16.53 11.11 10.43
CA CYS A 180 -17.49 11.28 9.35
C CYS A 180 -18.74 12.00 9.88
N TYR A 181 -19.00 13.20 9.36
CA TYR A 181 -20.10 14.06 9.75
C TYR A 181 -21.30 13.87 8.82
N LEU A 182 -22.51 13.89 9.39
CA LEU A 182 -23.72 13.92 8.58
C LEU A 182 -23.77 15.21 7.74
N PRO A 183 -24.12 15.14 6.44
CA PRO A 183 -24.29 16.33 5.64
C PRO A 183 -25.55 17.09 6.07
N ASN A 184 -25.54 18.41 5.84
CA ASN A 184 -26.72 19.25 6.02
C ASN A 184 -27.87 18.69 5.16
N ASN A 185 -29.08 18.62 5.72
CA ASN A 185 -30.24 17.96 5.10
C ASN A 185 -29.91 16.50 4.70
N ALA A 186 -29.54 15.70 5.71
CA ALA A 186 -29.08 14.33 5.54
C ALA A 186 -30.03 13.47 4.68
N GLU A 187 -31.34 13.63 4.80
CA GLU A 187 -32.33 12.88 4.01
C GLU A 187 -32.10 12.98 2.48
N THR A 188 -31.64 14.14 2.00
CA THR A 188 -31.42 14.39 0.57
C THR A 188 -29.95 14.28 0.17
N ASN A 189 -29.04 14.70 1.05
CA ASN A 189 -27.63 14.84 0.71
C ASN A 189 -26.77 13.67 1.17
N PHE A 190 -27.29 12.75 1.99
CA PHE A 190 -26.52 11.59 2.44
C PHE A 190 -26.00 10.76 1.27
N THR A 191 -26.87 10.41 0.30
CA THR A 191 -26.47 9.64 -0.89
C THR A 191 -25.52 10.42 -1.80
N LYS A 192 -25.53 11.76 -1.76
CA LYS A 192 -24.61 12.59 -2.55
C LYS A 192 -23.21 12.65 -1.93
N THR A 193 -23.13 12.79 -0.62
CA THR A 193 -21.87 12.85 0.13
C THR A 193 -21.24 11.46 0.27
N TYR A 194 -22.03 10.47 0.65
CA TYR A 194 -21.63 9.08 0.93
C TYR A 194 -22.24 8.11 -0.09
N GLN A 195 -21.90 8.29 -1.37
CA GLN A 195 -22.42 7.49 -2.49
C GLN A 195 -22.25 5.98 -2.27
N ASN A 196 -21.08 5.57 -1.76
CA ASN A 196 -20.74 4.19 -1.46
C ASN A 196 -20.68 3.92 0.07
N GLY A 197 -21.41 4.72 0.85
CA GLY A 197 -21.32 4.69 2.31
C GLY A 197 -20.04 5.33 2.85
N VAL A 198 -19.64 4.90 4.04
CA VAL A 198 -18.46 5.43 4.74
C VAL A 198 -17.20 4.99 4.00
N PRO A 199 -16.33 5.91 3.57
CA PRO A 199 -15.13 5.55 2.81
C PRO A 199 -14.16 4.73 3.66
N ALA A 200 -13.53 3.72 3.07
CA ALA A 200 -12.49 2.95 3.74
C ALA A 200 -11.19 3.77 3.81
N LEU A 201 -10.60 3.88 5.01
CA LEU A 201 -9.32 4.56 5.20
C LEU A 201 -8.16 3.61 4.88
N ARG A 202 -7.26 4.05 4.01
CA ARG A 202 -5.95 3.40 3.78
C ARG A 202 -4.85 4.46 3.83
N VAL A 203 -3.69 4.08 4.33
CA VAL A 203 -2.53 4.98 4.44
C VAL A 203 -1.30 4.35 3.83
N VAL A 204 -0.48 5.16 3.18
CA VAL A 204 0.90 4.79 2.81
C VAL A 204 1.82 5.43 3.83
N ALA A 205 2.70 4.63 4.43
CA ALA A 205 3.61 5.10 5.47
C ALA A 205 5.02 4.53 5.31
N ARG A 206 6.00 5.32 5.73
CA ARG A 206 7.37 4.90 6.04
C ARG A 206 7.35 4.28 7.43
N LEU A 207 7.60 2.97 7.51
CA LEU A 207 7.36 2.15 8.71
C LEU A 207 8.47 2.32 9.76
N SER A 208 9.06 1.21 10.23
CA SER A 208 10.00 1.23 11.35
C SER A 208 11.23 2.09 11.08
N LEU A 209 11.64 2.86 12.08
CA LEU A 209 12.99 3.43 12.18
C LEU A 209 13.99 2.30 12.50
N VAL A 210 15.18 2.37 11.91
CA VAL A 210 16.24 1.37 12.08
C VAL A 210 17.56 2.05 12.44
N TYR A 211 18.35 1.40 13.30
CA TYR A 211 19.67 1.90 13.67
C TYR A 211 20.68 1.60 12.55
N ASP A 212 21.34 2.64 12.04
CA ASP A 212 22.45 2.51 11.09
C ASP A 212 23.80 2.56 11.82
N PRO A 213 24.55 1.45 11.90
CA PRO A 213 25.87 1.44 12.55
C PRO A 213 26.93 2.30 11.83
N ARG A 214 26.71 2.71 10.57
CA ARG A 214 27.62 3.58 9.81
C ARG A 214 27.58 5.03 10.30
N SER A 215 26.38 5.52 10.62
CA SER A 215 26.16 6.90 11.08
C SER A 215 25.94 7.01 12.59
N GLY A 216 25.56 5.91 13.26
CA GLY A 216 25.16 5.90 14.66
C GLY A 216 23.76 6.50 14.91
N ALA A 217 23.00 6.79 13.85
CA ALA A 217 21.65 7.36 13.93
C ALA A 217 20.57 6.27 13.81
N THR A 218 19.41 6.53 14.41
CA THR A 218 18.21 5.71 14.23
C THR A 218 17.20 6.49 13.41
N GLU A 219 17.09 6.15 12.13
CA GLU A 219 16.29 6.87 11.14
C GLU A 219 15.55 5.87 10.26
N TRP A 220 14.62 6.34 9.44
CA TRP A 220 13.97 5.47 8.49
C TRP A 220 14.94 5.03 7.39
N SER A 221 14.94 3.72 7.11
CA SER A 221 15.65 3.16 5.97
C SER A 221 14.92 1.92 5.46
N ASP A 222 14.89 1.75 4.14
CA ASP A 222 14.45 0.55 3.45
C ASP A 222 15.64 -0.31 2.97
N ASN A 223 16.85 -0.05 3.49
CA ASN A 223 18.04 -0.88 3.25
C ASN A 223 17.90 -2.22 4.00
N PRO A 224 17.88 -3.36 3.28
CA PRO A 224 17.62 -4.66 3.89
C PRO A 224 18.69 -5.09 4.90
N GLY A 225 19.95 -4.69 4.73
CA GLY A 225 21.00 -4.97 5.72
C GLY A 225 20.68 -4.37 7.08
N LEU A 226 20.21 -3.12 7.09
CA LEU A 226 19.81 -2.42 8.30
C LEU A 226 18.52 -2.99 8.89
N CYS A 227 17.52 -3.30 8.05
CA CYS A 227 16.27 -3.92 8.50
C CYS A 227 16.48 -5.33 9.09
N ILE A 228 17.38 -6.14 8.52
CA ILE A 228 17.74 -7.45 9.06
C ILE A 228 18.43 -7.28 10.41
N ARG A 229 19.35 -6.32 10.54
CA ARG A 229 20.01 -6.02 11.82
C ARG A 229 19.00 -5.62 12.90
N ASP A 230 18.06 -4.73 12.58
CA ASP A 230 16.98 -4.35 13.51
C ASP A 230 16.17 -5.59 13.90
N TYR A 231 15.79 -6.43 12.94
CA TYR A 231 14.99 -7.63 13.24
C TYR A 231 15.72 -8.64 14.13
N LEU A 232 17.04 -8.80 13.96
CA LEU A 232 17.83 -9.69 14.81
C LEU A 232 17.95 -9.16 16.25
N THR A 233 18.09 -7.84 16.42
CA THR A 233 18.33 -7.20 17.72
C THR A 233 17.06 -6.78 18.46
N SER A 234 15.98 -6.55 17.74
CA SER A 234 14.69 -6.12 18.25
C SER A 234 14.07 -7.19 19.15
N SER A 235 13.43 -6.73 20.23
CA SER A 235 12.64 -7.58 21.14
C SER A 235 11.46 -8.28 20.46
N ARG A 236 11.09 -7.83 19.24
CA ARG A 236 10.00 -8.34 18.42
C ARG A 236 10.46 -9.28 17.30
N GLY A 237 11.75 -9.59 17.27
CA GLY A 237 12.33 -10.58 16.37
C GLY A 237 13.11 -11.61 17.18
N PHE A 238 14.43 -11.68 16.98
CA PHE A 238 15.27 -12.65 17.68
C PHE A 238 15.81 -12.18 19.03
N ASN A 239 15.68 -10.89 19.36
CA ASN A 239 16.14 -10.30 20.63
C ASN A 239 17.61 -10.63 20.96
N ILE A 240 18.46 -10.67 19.93
CA ILE A 240 19.89 -10.96 20.07
C ILE A 240 20.58 -9.68 20.60
N PRO A 241 21.40 -9.77 21.65
CA PRO A 241 22.16 -8.62 22.13
C PRO A 241 23.01 -8.02 21.01
N ALA A 242 23.01 -6.69 20.87
CA ALA A 242 23.79 -6.00 19.84
C ALA A 242 25.30 -6.34 19.89
N SER A 243 25.84 -6.69 21.07
CA SER A 243 27.22 -7.15 21.24
C SER A 243 27.55 -8.50 20.57
N ARG A 244 26.53 -9.26 20.14
CA ARG A 244 26.68 -10.50 19.39
C ARG A 244 26.55 -10.29 17.87
N ILE A 245 26.30 -9.06 17.42
CA ILE A 245 26.20 -8.72 16.01
C ILE A 245 27.53 -8.12 15.55
N ASN A 246 28.03 -8.59 14.40
CA ASN A 246 29.21 -8.01 13.78
C ASN A 246 28.82 -6.76 12.99
N ASP A 247 28.86 -5.58 13.61
CA ASP A 247 28.45 -4.34 12.95
C ASP A 247 29.27 -4.04 11.68
N ALA A 248 30.54 -4.45 11.61
CA ALA A 248 31.38 -4.25 10.42
C ALA A 248 30.83 -4.99 9.19
N SER A 249 30.43 -6.25 9.36
CA SER A 249 29.79 -7.06 8.31
C SER A 249 28.46 -6.44 7.86
N PHE A 250 27.63 -5.97 8.79
CA PHE A 250 26.37 -5.31 8.45
C PHE A 250 26.57 -3.94 7.76
N MET A 251 27.59 -3.17 8.14
CA MET A 251 27.95 -1.91 7.48
C MET A 251 28.39 -2.15 6.02
N ALA A 252 29.23 -3.16 5.79
CA ALA A 252 29.68 -3.54 4.45
C ALA A 252 28.50 -4.00 3.58
N PHE A 253 27.62 -4.84 4.13
CA PHE A 253 26.43 -5.31 3.43
C PHE A 253 25.44 -4.17 3.13
N ALA A 254 25.19 -3.27 4.08
CA ALA A 254 24.33 -2.11 3.86
C ALA A 254 24.88 -1.21 2.74
N THR A 255 26.20 -0.98 2.71
CA THR A 255 26.87 -0.23 1.65
C THR A 255 26.71 -0.91 0.29
N MET A 256 26.81 -2.24 0.22
CA MET A 256 26.55 -3.02 -0.99
C MET A 256 25.11 -2.88 -1.49
N CYS A 257 24.13 -2.90 -0.58
CA CYS A 257 22.72 -2.70 -0.93
C CYS A 257 22.44 -1.29 -1.51
N ASP A 258 23.23 -0.29 -1.14
CA ASP A 258 23.09 1.10 -1.58
C ASP A 258 23.77 1.40 -2.92
N ILE A 259 24.55 0.46 -3.48
CA ILE A 259 25.17 0.62 -4.80
C ILE A 259 24.11 0.83 -5.86
N LEU A 260 24.30 1.84 -6.72
CA LEU A 260 23.41 2.11 -7.84
C LEU A 260 23.57 1.03 -8.93
N VAL A 261 22.44 0.53 -9.41
CA VAL A 261 22.33 -0.41 -10.54
C VAL A 261 21.44 0.22 -11.60
N ALA A 262 21.70 -0.09 -12.87
CA ALA A 262 20.86 0.37 -13.96
C ALA A 262 19.40 -0.07 -13.78
N ASN A 263 18.50 0.88 -13.98
CA ASN A 263 17.06 0.69 -14.13
C ASN A 263 16.51 1.81 -15.01
N THR A 264 16.30 1.54 -16.30
CA THR A 264 15.80 2.52 -17.27
C THR A 264 14.36 2.97 -17.04
N GLN A 265 13.60 2.28 -16.17
CA GLN A 265 12.23 2.65 -15.82
C GLN A 265 12.17 3.74 -14.74
N GLU A 266 13.26 3.96 -14.00
CA GLU A 266 13.32 4.96 -12.94
C GLU A 266 13.80 6.32 -13.46
N THR A 267 13.34 7.38 -12.81
CA THR A 267 13.79 8.74 -13.12
C THR A 267 15.27 8.85 -12.76
N GLY A 268 16.13 9.03 -13.78
CA GLY A 268 17.59 9.03 -13.61
C GLY A 268 18.28 7.73 -14.04
N GLY A 269 17.54 6.72 -14.50
CA GLY A 269 18.10 5.51 -15.12
C GLY A 269 18.79 4.54 -14.16
N HIS A 270 18.69 4.78 -12.85
CA HIS A 270 19.34 3.98 -11.81
C HIS A 270 18.44 3.81 -10.60
N GLU A 271 18.60 2.70 -9.89
CA GLU A 271 18.02 2.44 -8.58
C GLU A 271 19.07 1.84 -7.64
N GLN A 272 18.83 1.90 -6.33
CA GLN A 272 19.69 1.21 -5.37
C GLN A 272 19.51 -0.31 -5.50
N ARG A 273 20.60 -1.07 -5.36
CA ARG A 273 20.65 -2.50 -5.68
C ARG A 273 19.54 -3.31 -5.01
N TYR A 274 19.37 -3.10 -3.70
CA TYR A 274 18.38 -3.82 -2.88
C TYR A 274 17.64 -2.91 -1.93
N ARG A 275 16.31 -3.02 -1.93
CA ARG A 275 15.36 -2.41 -1.01
C ARG A 275 14.32 -3.40 -0.52
N VAL A 276 13.86 -3.24 0.72
CA VAL A 276 12.85 -4.13 1.30
C VAL A 276 11.65 -3.37 1.83
N TRP A 277 10.48 -3.70 1.29
CA TRP A 277 9.19 -3.17 1.69
C TRP A 277 8.31 -4.32 2.12
N MET A 278 8.04 -4.41 3.42
CA MET A 278 7.29 -5.54 3.95
C MET A 278 6.56 -5.22 5.24
N THR A 279 5.47 -5.93 5.44
CA THR A 279 4.78 -6.05 6.73
C THR A 279 4.79 -7.52 7.16
N TYR A 280 4.67 -7.72 8.47
CA TYR A 280 4.55 -9.03 9.10
C TYR A 280 3.74 -8.89 10.38
N THR A 281 3.05 -9.95 10.75
CA THR A 281 2.30 -10.00 12.01
C THR A 281 3.14 -10.65 13.11
N LEU A 282 3.00 -10.19 14.35
CA LEU A 282 3.84 -10.68 15.47
C LEU A 282 3.53 -12.13 15.90
N ASP A 283 2.45 -12.73 15.37
CA ASP A 283 2.15 -14.15 15.53
C ASP A 283 2.84 -15.03 14.47
N GLU A 284 3.52 -14.45 13.48
CA GLU A 284 4.34 -15.20 12.53
C GLU A 284 5.61 -15.74 13.18
N GLN A 285 6.07 -16.90 12.68
CA GLN A 285 7.32 -17.49 13.17
C GLN A 285 8.51 -16.58 12.81
N PRO A 286 9.40 -16.23 13.76
CA PRO A 286 10.50 -15.31 13.47
C PRO A 286 11.45 -15.77 12.37
N SER A 287 11.66 -17.08 12.24
CA SER A 287 12.44 -17.68 11.15
C SER A 287 11.85 -17.40 9.78
N ASP A 288 10.51 -17.33 9.65
CA ASP A 288 9.84 -17.11 8.38
C ASP A 288 9.95 -15.66 7.92
N VAL A 289 9.80 -14.73 8.86
CA VAL A 289 9.99 -13.29 8.62
C VAL A 289 11.45 -13.03 8.22
N LEU A 290 12.41 -13.59 8.95
CA LEU A 290 13.83 -13.46 8.62
C LEU A 290 14.16 -14.05 7.24
N ARG A 291 13.57 -15.20 6.90
CA ARG A 291 13.76 -15.81 5.57
C ARG A 291 13.24 -14.90 4.45
N ARG A 292 12.09 -14.24 4.64
CA ARG A 292 11.55 -13.26 3.69
C ARG A 292 12.43 -12.01 3.57
N LEU A 293 12.96 -11.51 4.68
CA LEU A 293 13.92 -10.40 4.69
C LEU A 293 15.19 -10.75 3.90
N LEU A 294 15.83 -11.89 4.19
CA LEU A 294 17.04 -12.34 3.50
C LEU A 294 16.82 -12.58 2.00
N ALA A 295 15.65 -13.10 1.63
CA ALA A 295 15.29 -13.32 0.23
C ALA A 295 15.20 -12.02 -0.59
N SER A 296 14.92 -10.87 0.04
CA SER A 296 14.83 -9.57 -0.64
C SER A 296 16.18 -9.03 -1.14
N CYS A 297 17.30 -9.63 -0.72
CA CYS A 297 18.66 -9.17 -1.03
C CYS A 297 19.67 -10.29 -1.29
N ASP A 298 19.21 -11.54 -1.48
CA ASP A 298 20.08 -12.75 -1.53
C ASP A 298 21.09 -12.81 -0.36
N GLY A 299 20.62 -12.42 0.84
CA GLY A 299 21.42 -12.39 2.06
C GLY A 299 21.51 -13.75 2.73
N GLU A 300 22.62 -13.99 3.41
CA GLU A 300 22.87 -15.15 4.27
C GLU A 300 23.45 -14.66 5.59
N ILE A 301 22.93 -15.21 6.69
CA ILE A 301 23.49 -15.00 8.02
C ILE A 301 24.41 -16.16 8.34
N TYR A 302 25.58 -15.84 8.89
CA TYR A 302 26.58 -16.85 9.24
C TYR A 302 27.29 -16.50 10.56
N PRO A 303 27.71 -17.51 11.34
CA PRO A 303 28.53 -17.28 12.52
C PRO A 303 29.96 -16.95 12.11
N LEU A 304 30.55 -15.93 12.74
CA LEU A 304 31.97 -15.61 12.61
C LEU A 304 32.80 -16.41 13.62
N PRO A 305 34.13 -16.54 13.40
CA PRO A 305 35.04 -17.21 14.33
C PRO A 305 35.07 -16.61 15.74
N ASP A 306 34.74 -15.33 15.89
CA ASP A 306 34.63 -14.63 17.18
C ASP A 306 33.30 -14.92 17.92
N GLY A 307 32.42 -15.74 17.33
CA GLY A 307 31.09 -16.08 17.85
C GLY A 307 30.03 -15.01 17.61
N THR A 308 30.36 -13.91 16.93
CA THR A 308 29.39 -12.92 16.48
C THR A 308 28.65 -13.40 15.22
N ILE A 309 27.55 -12.73 14.91
CA ILE A 309 26.71 -13.02 13.76
C ILE A 309 27.02 -12.00 12.68
N GLY A 310 27.38 -12.47 11.49
CA GLY A 310 27.59 -11.67 10.30
C GLY A 310 26.54 -11.93 9.22
N ILE A 311 26.56 -11.07 8.22
CA ILE A 311 25.74 -11.14 7.01
C ILE A 311 26.63 -11.07 5.77
N ARG A 312 26.30 -11.85 4.75
CA ARG A 312 27.01 -11.89 3.46
C ARG A 312 26.03 -12.13 2.32
N GLY A 313 26.49 -11.95 1.09
CA GLY A 313 25.74 -12.25 -0.12
C GLY A 313 25.25 -11.02 -0.88
N GLY A 314 24.26 -11.19 -1.77
CA GLY A 314 23.78 -10.12 -2.65
C GLY A 314 24.73 -9.68 -3.78
N VAL A 315 25.99 -10.13 -3.76
CA VAL A 315 26.97 -9.86 -4.81
C VAL A 315 27.85 -11.10 -5.02
N TRP A 316 28.47 -11.18 -6.20
CA TRP A 316 29.51 -12.16 -6.46
C TRP A 316 30.79 -11.80 -5.71
N GLU A 317 31.40 -12.81 -5.10
CA GLU A 317 32.71 -12.71 -4.45
C GLU A 317 33.54 -13.88 -4.99
N ASP A 318 34.74 -13.57 -5.49
CA ASP A 318 35.63 -14.59 -6.03
C ASP A 318 36.14 -15.51 -4.91
N PRO A 319 36.20 -16.84 -5.14
CA PRO A 319 36.62 -17.79 -4.13
C PRO A 319 38.08 -17.58 -3.77
N THR A 320 38.35 -17.50 -2.47
CA THR A 320 39.69 -17.44 -1.88
C THR A 320 40.30 -18.83 -1.72
N VAL A 321 39.47 -19.85 -1.55
CA VAL A 321 39.86 -21.24 -1.29
C VAL A 321 39.64 -22.09 -2.53
N THR A 322 40.69 -22.84 -2.89
CA THR A 322 40.63 -23.86 -3.93
C THR A 322 40.85 -25.23 -3.32
N ILE A 323 39.94 -26.16 -3.58
CA ILE A 323 40.07 -27.58 -3.25
C ILE A 323 40.54 -28.30 -4.53
N THR A 324 41.68 -28.97 -4.43
CA THR A 324 42.32 -29.75 -5.50
C THR A 324 42.28 -31.24 -5.20
N ASP A 325 42.51 -32.08 -6.20
CA ASP A 325 42.40 -33.54 -6.10
C ASP A 325 43.21 -34.18 -4.97
N ASP A 326 44.37 -33.62 -4.61
CA ASP A 326 45.20 -34.10 -3.51
C ASP A 326 44.53 -33.98 -2.12
N MET A 327 43.56 -33.07 -1.99
CA MET A 327 42.82 -32.84 -0.76
C MET A 327 41.59 -33.75 -0.65
N ILE A 328 41.17 -34.38 -1.76
CA ILE A 328 39.91 -35.11 -1.89
C ILE A 328 40.16 -36.61 -1.64
N LEU A 329 39.39 -37.17 -0.71
CA LEU A 329 39.43 -38.60 -0.37
C LEU A 329 38.37 -39.40 -1.14
N GLY A 330 37.30 -38.73 -1.59
CA GLY A 330 36.26 -39.32 -2.42
C GLY A 330 35.22 -38.26 -2.81
N TYR A 331 34.51 -38.50 -3.91
CA TYR A 331 33.48 -37.58 -4.40
C TYR A 331 32.31 -38.33 -5.04
N GLU A 332 31.14 -37.69 -5.00
CA GLU A 332 29.96 -38.05 -5.78
C GLU A 332 29.57 -36.84 -6.64
N VAL A 333 29.37 -37.06 -7.94
CA VAL A 333 29.03 -36.02 -8.90
C VAL A 333 27.68 -36.31 -9.54
N GLN A 334 26.80 -35.32 -9.52
CA GLN A 334 25.54 -35.30 -10.24
C GLN A 334 25.52 -34.10 -11.19
N THR A 335 25.08 -34.32 -12.43
CA THR A 335 24.94 -33.25 -13.43
C THR A 335 23.51 -32.75 -13.48
N GLY A 336 23.35 -31.44 -13.32
CA GLY A 336 22.04 -30.80 -13.31
C GLY A 336 21.13 -31.27 -12.17
N ARG A 337 19.88 -30.83 -12.24
CA ARG A 337 18.79 -31.38 -11.44
C ARG A 337 18.09 -32.50 -12.20
N ASP A 338 17.42 -33.37 -11.43
CA ASP A 338 16.48 -34.33 -12.02
C ASP A 338 15.38 -33.60 -12.80
N LYS A 339 14.98 -34.15 -13.95
CA LYS A 339 14.02 -33.54 -14.89
C LYS A 339 12.69 -33.20 -14.24
N LEU A 340 12.29 -33.95 -13.21
CA LEU A 340 11.05 -33.71 -12.46
C LEU A 340 11.13 -32.48 -11.54
N SER A 341 12.35 -32.05 -11.18
CA SER A 341 12.62 -30.96 -10.24
C SER A 341 13.24 -29.71 -10.89
N ALA A 342 13.62 -29.82 -12.16
CA ALA A 342 14.13 -28.71 -12.96
C ALA A 342 12.99 -27.77 -13.37
N PHE A 343 13.29 -26.49 -13.47
CA PHE A 343 12.38 -25.46 -13.95
C PHE A 343 13.14 -24.57 -14.95
N ASN A 344 12.46 -24.05 -15.95
CA ASN A 344 13.09 -23.23 -17.00
C ASN A 344 12.39 -21.87 -17.20
N GLN A 345 11.43 -21.56 -16.33
CA GLN A 345 10.78 -20.27 -16.28
C GLN A 345 10.48 -19.90 -14.82
N LEU A 346 10.79 -18.67 -14.42
CA LEU A 346 10.38 -18.11 -13.13
C LEU A 346 9.33 -17.02 -13.34
N ARG A 347 8.13 -17.24 -12.79
CA ARG A 347 7.04 -16.25 -12.76
C ARG A 347 7.27 -15.31 -11.59
N ILE A 348 7.50 -14.04 -11.88
CA ILE A 348 7.90 -13.05 -10.87
C ILE A 348 6.66 -12.35 -10.33
N ARG A 349 6.44 -12.44 -9.01
CA ARG A 349 5.49 -11.59 -8.29
C ARG A 349 6.20 -10.48 -7.54
N TYR A 350 5.67 -9.26 -7.59
CA TYR A 350 6.23 -8.10 -6.89
C TYR A 350 5.13 -7.14 -6.43
N THR A 351 5.45 -6.22 -5.53
CA THR A 351 4.53 -5.17 -5.08
C THR A 351 4.68 -3.93 -5.95
N ALA A 352 3.66 -3.60 -6.73
CA ALA A 352 3.71 -2.50 -7.68
C ALA A 352 3.32 -1.17 -7.02
N LYS A 353 4.30 -0.30 -6.74
CA LYS A 353 4.04 1.06 -6.21
C LYS A 353 3.04 1.84 -7.08
N ASN A 354 3.24 1.81 -8.40
CA ASN A 354 2.42 2.56 -9.36
C ASN A 354 1.03 1.96 -9.58
N ASN A 355 0.80 0.73 -9.11
CA ASN A 355 -0.50 0.08 -9.16
C ASN A 355 -1.01 -0.15 -7.73
N ASP A 356 -1.08 0.95 -6.99
CA ASP A 356 -1.66 1.02 -5.66
C ASP A 356 -1.05 0.06 -4.62
N TYR A 357 0.26 -0.23 -4.70
CA TYR A 357 0.93 -1.19 -3.81
C TYR A 357 0.27 -2.58 -3.78
N GLN A 358 -0.37 -2.98 -4.87
CA GLN A 358 -0.94 -4.32 -5.04
C GLN A 358 0.13 -5.29 -5.53
N VAL A 359 -0.01 -6.57 -5.15
CA VAL A 359 0.84 -7.63 -5.65
C VAL A 359 0.43 -7.95 -7.08
N GLN A 360 1.39 -7.91 -8.01
CA GLN A 360 1.17 -8.21 -9.41
C GLN A 360 2.20 -9.20 -9.93
N GLU A 361 1.84 -9.88 -11.02
CA GLU A 361 2.77 -10.66 -11.81
C GLU A 361 3.45 -9.76 -12.83
N GLY A 362 4.78 -9.76 -12.85
CA GLY A 362 5.57 -9.08 -13.88
C GLY A 362 6.01 -10.06 -14.97
N GLY A 363 6.83 -9.56 -15.91
CA GLY A 363 7.43 -10.41 -16.94
C GLY A 363 8.23 -11.57 -16.33
N ALA A 364 8.08 -12.79 -16.86
CA ALA A 364 8.83 -13.94 -16.37
C ALA A 364 10.32 -13.84 -16.69
N TRP A 365 11.16 -14.53 -15.91
CA TRP A 365 12.53 -14.83 -16.28
C TRP A 365 12.54 -16.18 -17.02
N ASN A 366 13.03 -16.19 -18.26
CA ASN A 366 13.02 -17.36 -19.13
C ASN A 366 14.44 -17.84 -19.39
N ASP A 367 14.67 -19.14 -19.22
CA ASP A 367 15.84 -19.81 -19.78
C ASP A 367 15.45 -20.40 -21.15
N THR A 368 15.62 -19.61 -22.20
CA THR A 368 15.21 -19.98 -23.56
C THR A 368 16.01 -21.16 -24.10
N ALA A 369 17.26 -21.35 -23.65
CA ALA A 369 18.09 -22.47 -24.06
C ALA A 369 17.53 -23.78 -23.48
N ALA A 370 17.26 -23.80 -22.16
CA ALA A 370 16.66 -24.96 -21.50
C ALA A 370 15.24 -25.28 -21.99
N GLN A 371 14.45 -24.25 -22.34
CA GLN A 371 13.12 -24.43 -22.96
C GLN A 371 13.21 -25.08 -24.34
N THR A 372 14.20 -24.68 -25.15
CA THR A 372 14.43 -25.25 -26.48
C THR A 372 14.88 -26.70 -26.39
N GLU A 373 15.77 -27.03 -25.46
CA GLU A 373 16.28 -28.39 -25.26
C GLU A 373 15.20 -29.34 -24.72
N SER A 374 14.40 -28.89 -23.76
CA SER A 374 13.33 -29.71 -23.15
C SER A 374 12.07 -29.79 -24.02
N GLY A 375 11.85 -28.83 -24.91
CA GLY A 375 10.62 -28.71 -25.71
C GLY A 375 9.37 -28.38 -24.88
N GLN A 376 9.53 -28.01 -23.61
CA GLN A 376 8.44 -27.72 -22.68
C GLN A 376 8.76 -26.49 -21.83
N ILE A 377 7.74 -25.73 -21.44
CA ILE A 377 7.88 -24.66 -20.44
C ILE A 377 7.48 -25.24 -19.09
N ILE A 378 8.42 -25.23 -18.14
CA ILE A 378 8.26 -25.72 -16.77
C ILE A 378 8.35 -24.51 -15.84
N PRO A 379 7.20 -23.88 -15.51
CA PRO A 379 7.16 -22.66 -14.70
C PRO A 379 7.27 -22.96 -13.21
N GLN A 380 7.96 -22.07 -12.49
CA GLN A 380 7.96 -21.99 -11.05
C GLN A 380 7.72 -20.56 -10.59
N ASP A 381 7.00 -20.37 -9.48
CA ASP A 381 6.75 -19.04 -8.93
C ASP A 381 7.97 -18.53 -8.14
N PHE A 382 8.37 -17.30 -8.44
CA PHE A 382 9.31 -16.51 -7.66
C PHE A 382 8.56 -15.41 -6.90
N ASP A 383 8.65 -15.45 -5.58
CA ASP A 383 8.02 -14.48 -4.70
C ASP A 383 8.98 -13.34 -4.37
N GLY A 384 8.87 -12.24 -5.11
CA GLY A 384 9.57 -10.97 -4.91
C GLY A 384 8.67 -9.90 -4.31
N THR A 385 7.59 -10.26 -3.61
CA THR A 385 6.61 -9.29 -3.06
C THR A 385 7.21 -8.29 -2.07
N MET A 386 8.33 -8.64 -1.44
CA MET A 386 9.06 -7.76 -0.53
C MET A 386 9.94 -6.72 -1.26
N CYS A 387 10.12 -6.84 -2.58
CA CYS A 387 10.94 -5.93 -3.37
C CYS A 387 10.15 -4.67 -3.74
N ALA A 388 10.80 -3.51 -3.62
CA ALA A 388 10.23 -2.21 -3.95
C ALA A 388 9.99 -2.02 -5.47
N SER A 389 10.80 -2.67 -6.28
CA SER A 389 10.86 -2.54 -7.73
C SER A 389 10.84 -3.91 -8.39
N TYR A 390 10.20 -3.99 -9.55
CA TYR A 390 10.22 -5.19 -10.38
C TYR A 390 11.63 -5.51 -10.88
N MET A 391 12.46 -4.50 -11.18
CA MET A 391 13.82 -4.73 -11.67
C MET A 391 14.70 -5.40 -10.62
N GLN A 392 14.58 -4.99 -9.35
CA GLN A 392 15.18 -5.72 -8.24
C GLN A 392 14.68 -7.17 -8.16
N ALA A 393 13.36 -7.40 -8.26
CA ALA A 393 12.79 -8.75 -8.22
C ALA A 393 13.30 -9.62 -9.39
N ARG A 394 13.49 -9.03 -10.57
CA ARG A 394 14.05 -9.69 -11.76
C ARG A 394 15.52 -10.06 -11.58
N ARG A 395 16.35 -9.17 -11.02
CA ARG A 395 17.75 -9.48 -10.65
C ARG A 395 17.83 -10.66 -9.68
N LEU A 396 16.97 -10.69 -8.68
CA LEU A 396 16.90 -11.80 -7.72
C LEU A 396 16.37 -13.09 -8.35
N ALA A 397 15.43 -13.00 -9.31
CA ALA A 397 14.97 -14.15 -10.06
C ALA A 397 16.08 -14.76 -10.93
N LYS A 398 16.94 -13.93 -11.56
CA LYS A 398 18.16 -14.40 -12.24
C LYS A 398 19.05 -15.19 -11.29
N ILE A 399 19.42 -14.61 -10.14
CA ILE A 399 20.23 -15.28 -9.12
C ILE A 399 19.58 -16.61 -8.67
N ALA A 400 18.27 -16.61 -8.46
CA ALA A 400 17.52 -17.80 -8.06
C ALA A 400 17.48 -18.88 -9.15
N MET A 401 17.44 -18.50 -10.43
CA MET A 401 17.52 -19.43 -11.57
C MET A 401 18.88 -20.14 -11.57
N HIS A 402 19.98 -19.39 -11.47
CA HIS A 402 21.34 -19.97 -11.44
C HIS A 402 21.57 -20.87 -10.21
N LYS A 403 21.11 -20.46 -9.02
CA LYS A 403 21.20 -21.29 -7.81
C LYS A 403 20.27 -22.51 -7.83
N GLY A 404 19.15 -22.41 -8.54
CA GLY A 404 18.16 -23.48 -8.64
C GLY A 404 18.52 -24.54 -9.67
N ASN A 405 19.24 -24.18 -10.72
CA ASN A 405 19.67 -25.07 -11.79
C ASN A 405 21.20 -25.11 -11.94
N PRO A 406 21.94 -25.60 -10.93
CA PRO A 406 23.38 -25.75 -11.03
C PRO A 406 23.73 -26.80 -12.08
N GLN A 407 24.82 -26.58 -12.83
CA GLN A 407 25.34 -27.54 -13.80
C GLN A 407 25.90 -28.80 -13.12
N TRP A 408 26.53 -28.64 -11.95
CA TRP A 408 27.12 -29.73 -11.18
C TRP A 408 26.69 -29.64 -9.71
N LEU A 409 26.31 -30.79 -9.16
CA LEU A 409 26.13 -31.02 -7.73
C LEU A 409 27.23 -31.99 -7.29
N LEU A 410 28.02 -31.61 -6.31
CA LEU A 410 29.12 -32.43 -5.79
C LEU A 410 28.90 -32.71 -4.30
N THR A 411 29.13 -33.95 -3.89
CA THR A 411 29.36 -34.30 -2.49
C THR A 411 30.81 -34.73 -2.36
N LEU A 412 31.64 -33.91 -1.71
CA LEU A 412 33.07 -34.18 -1.53
C LEU A 412 33.34 -34.65 -0.11
N THR A 413 34.12 -35.72 0.00
CA THR A 413 34.82 -36.09 1.24
C THR A 413 36.28 -35.69 1.08
N THR A 414 36.75 -34.81 1.94
CA THR A 414 38.11 -34.26 1.91
C THR A 414 38.87 -34.64 3.17
N SER A 415 40.19 -34.59 3.10
CA SER A 415 41.04 -34.60 4.28
C SER A 415 40.80 -33.35 5.14
N MET A 416 41.51 -33.22 6.27
CA MET A 416 41.42 -32.01 7.11
C MET A 416 41.84 -30.71 6.38
N ALA A 417 42.46 -30.78 5.21
CA ALA A 417 42.68 -29.61 4.35
C ALA A 417 41.37 -28.92 3.93
N GLY A 418 40.26 -29.69 3.85
CA GLY A 418 38.92 -29.16 3.59
C GLY A 418 38.42 -28.19 4.67
N LEU A 419 39.03 -28.18 5.86
CA LEU A 419 38.71 -27.21 6.91
C LEU A 419 38.91 -25.75 6.46
N ASN A 420 39.78 -25.50 5.48
CA ASN A 420 39.94 -24.16 4.90
C ASN A 420 38.66 -23.65 4.23
N ALA A 421 37.77 -24.53 3.77
CA ALA A 421 36.48 -24.15 3.21
C ALA A 421 35.41 -23.85 4.28
N LEU A 422 35.71 -24.08 5.57
CA LEU A 422 34.77 -23.80 6.65
C LEU A 422 34.49 -22.30 6.73
N GLY A 423 33.22 -21.94 6.63
CA GLY A 423 32.80 -20.55 6.68
C GLY A 423 32.96 -19.81 5.35
N GLU A 424 33.46 -20.44 4.29
CA GLU A 424 33.44 -19.88 2.94
C GLU A 424 32.03 -20.02 2.32
N ARG A 425 31.63 -19.04 1.50
CA ARG A 425 30.35 -19.10 0.77
C ARG A 425 30.51 -19.81 -0.57
N ILE A 426 31.61 -19.50 -1.25
CA ILE A 426 31.95 -19.99 -2.58
C ILE A 426 33.39 -20.50 -2.52
N ILE A 427 33.64 -21.66 -3.08
CA ILE A 427 34.97 -22.25 -3.23
C ILE A 427 35.20 -22.62 -4.69
N ARG A 428 36.47 -22.71 -5.10
CA ARG A 428 36.84 -23.31 -6.38
C ARG A 428 37.16 -24.78 -6.15
N CYS A 429 36.64 -25.66 -6.99
CA CYS A 429 36.97 -27.09 -6.95
C CYS A 429 37.58 -27.50 -8.28
N LYS A 430 38.71 -28.20 -8.21
CA LYS A 430 39.43 -28.77 -9.35
C LYS A 430 39.46 -30.28 -9.21
N LEU A 431 38.72 -30.95 -10.11
CA LEU A 431 38.71 -32.39 -10.29
C LEU A 431 39.31 -32.69 -11.66
N ASP A 432 40.62 -32.92 -11.72
CA ASP A 432 41.37 -33.08 -12.96
C ASP A 432 40.91 -34.36 -13.69
N ASP A 433 40.58 -35.41 -12.95
CA ASP A 433 40.06 -36.68 -13.47
C ASP A 433 38.74 -36.52 -14.27
N LEU A 434 37.92 -35.53 -13.90
CA LEU A 434 36.64 -35.24 -14.56
C LEU A 434 36.73 -34.00 -15.47
N GLY A 435 37.87 -33.33 -15.53
CA GLY A 435 38.05 -32.07 -16.23
C GLY A 435 37.19 -30.92 -15.69
N ILE A 436 36.83 -30.96 -14.40
CA ILE A 436 36.00 -29.94 -13.76
C ILE A 436 36.93 -28.94 -13.06
N ASP A 437 36.98 -27.71 -13.55
CA ASP A 437 37.60 -26.58 -12.87
C ASP A 437 36.57 -25.45 -12.78
N ALA A 438 35.79 -25.44 -11.70
CA ALA A 438 34.63 -24.58 -11.56
C ALA A 438 34.46 -24.04 -10.13
N THR A 439 33.63 -23.01 -10.02
CA THR A 439 33.25 -22.40 -8.75
C THR A 439 31.95 -22.99 -8.22
N PHE A 440 31.90 -23.19 -6.91
CA PHE A 440 30.83 -23.89 -6.24
C PHE A 440 30.37 -23.13 -5.00
N TYR A 441 29.05 -22.97 -4.87
CA TYR A 441 28.40 -22.53 -3.65
C TYR A 441 28.41 -23.67 -2.62
N VAL A 442 28.87 -23.38 -1.41
CA VAL A 442 28.90 -24.34 -0.30
C VAL A 442 27.51 -24.42 0.34
N GLN A 443 26.79 -25.51 0.08
CA GLN A 443 25.43 -25.70 0.61
C GLN A 443 25.43 -26.26 2.04
N LYS A 444 26.36 -27.17 2.30
CA LYS A 444 26.51 -27.88 3.57
C LYS A 444 27.99 -28.18 3.79
N PHE A 445 28.43 -28.02 5.04
CA PHE A 445 29.77 -28.40 5.48
C PHE A 445 29.67 -29.11 6.82
N GLU A 446 30.31 -30.27 6.94
CA GLU A 446 30.34 -31.08 8.14
C GLU A 446 31.76 -31.60 8.40
N ILE A 447 32.19 -31.49 9.65
CA ILE A 447 33.42 -32.15 10.12
C ILE A 447 33.01 -33.53 10.62
N ALA A 448 33.67 -34.58 10.13
CA ALA A 448 33.39 -35.93 10.58
C ALA A 448 33.66 -36.07 12.09
N GLY A 449 32.83 -36.85 12.78
CA GLY A 449 32.93 -37.00 14.25
C GLY A 449 34.23 -37.62 14.74
N ASP A 450 34.98 -38.29 13.85
CA ASP A 450 36.32 -38.81 14.12
C ASP A 450 37.44 -37.78 13.95
N LEU A 451 37.09 -36.55 13.52
CA LEU A 451 37.98 -35.41 13.27
C LEU A 451 39.11 -35.71 12.26
N LYS A 452 38.88 -36.62 11.31
CA LYS A 452 39.86 -37.01 10.30
C LYS A 452 39.51 -36.55 8.88
N SER A 453 38.24 -36.23 8.63
CA SER A 453 37.76 -35.81 7.33
C SER A 453 36.69 -34.73 7.43
N CYS A 454 36.49 -34.03 6.32
CA CYS A 454 35.42 -33.05 6.15
C CYS A 454 34.54 -33.47 4.98
N SER A 455 33.22 -33.36 5.14
CA SER A 455 32.23 -33.60 4.10
C SER A 455 31.59 -32.28 3.68
N MET A 456 31.43 -32.05 2.38
CA MET A 456 30.77 -30.86 1.87
C MET A 456 29.86 -31.17 0.69
N THR A 457 28.69 -30.53 0.67
CA THR A 457 27.75 -30.53 -0.46
C THR A 457 27.87 -29.21 -1.18
N LEU A 458 28.11 -29.27 -2.48
CA LEU A 458 28.46 -28.16 -3.34
C LEU A 458 27.53 -28.10 -4.54
N ALA A 459 27.18 -26.89 -4.96
CA ALA A 459 26.41 -26.66 -6.18
C ALA A 459 27.13 -25.62 -7.05
N SER A 460 27.32 -25.91 -8.34
CA SER A 460 28.04 -25.00 -9.21
C SER A 460 27.31 -23.67 -9.36
N LEU A 461 28.06 -22.58 -9.32
CA LEU A 461 27.56 -21.22 -9.44
C LEU A 461 28.66 -20.36 -10.06
N ASN A 462 28.33 -19.59 -11.08
CA ASN A 462 29.26 -18.69 -11.77
C ASN A 462 28.93 -17.20 -11.49
N SER A 463 29.89 -16.31 -11.74
CA SER A 463 29.76 -14.85 -11.62
C SER A 463 28.59 -14.30 -12.44
N ASP A 464 28.30 -14.90 -13.60
CA ASP A 464 27.19 -14.56 -14.50
C ASP A 464 25.85 -14.42 -13.76
N ALA A 465 25.65 -15.16 -12.66
CA ALA A 465 24.44 -15.08 -11.84
C ALA A 465 24.18 -13.70 -11.26
N TYR A 466 25.22 -12.90 -11.02
CA TYR A 466 25.17 -11.58 -10.40
C TYR A 466 25.53 -10.44 -11.34
N GLU A 467 25.99 -10.74 -12.55
CA GLU A 467 26.20 -9.74 -13.60
C GLU A 467 24.86 -9.22 -14.10
N TRP A 468 24.73 -7.92 -14.30
CA TRP A 468 23.49 -7.30 -14.76
C TRP A 468 23.78 -6.30 -15.87
N THR A 469 23.05 -6.43 -16.96
CA THR A 469 23.15 -5.54 -18.12
C THR A 469 21.80 -4.92 -18.45
N THR A 470 21.79 -3.74 -19.08
CA THR A 470 20.56 -3.06 -19.48
C THR A 470 19.74 -3.85 -20.52
N SER A 471 20.36 -4.75 -21.28
CA SER A 471 19.66 -5.66 -22.19
C SER A 471 18.81 -6.71 -21.47
N GLU A 472 19.09 -6.97 -20.19
CA GLU A 472 18.31 -7.91 -19.37
C GLU A 472 17.12 -7.24 -18.67
N GLU A 473 17.03 -5.91 -18.74
CA GLU A 473 15.85 -5.17 -18.35
C GLU A 473 14.71 -5.50 -19.31
N TYR A 474 13.69 -6.17 -18.78
CA TYR A 474 12.49 -6.48 -19.53
C TYR A 474 11.31 -6.01 -18.71
N TRP A 475 10.65 -4.95 -19.14
CA TRP A 475 9.43 -4.48 -18.53
C TRP A 475 8.24 -4.92 -19.37
N SER A 476 7.29 -5.61 -18.73
CA SER A 476 5.94 -5.76 -19.28
C SER A 476 5.03 -4.88 -18.42
N PRO A 477 4.47 -3.80 -18.96
CA PRO A 477 3.57 -2.96 -18.19
C PRO A 477 2.36 -3.83 -17.77
N PRO A 478 1.97 -3.79 -16.49
CA PRO A 478 0.74 -4.43 -16.07
C PRO A 478 -0.43 -3.81 -16.86
N PRO A 479 -1.52 -4.56 -17.10
CA PRO A 479 -2.70 -3.99 -17.72
C PRO A 479 -3.11 -2.76 -16.89
N ALA A 480 -3.28 -1.62 -17.56
CA ALA A 480 -3.65 -0.38 -16.90
C ALA A 480 -4.93 -0.63 -16.10
N THR A 481 -4.85 -0.53 -14.77
CA THR A 481 -6.03 -0.16 -14.00
C THR A 481 -6.21 1.34 -14.20
N ASP A 482 -7.43 1.75 -14.50
CA ASP A 482 -7.77 3.10 -14.95
C ASP A 482 -6.98 4.15 -14.17
N ALA A 483 -6.10 4.87 -14.87
CA ALA A 483 -5.37 5.98 -14.30
C ALA A 483 -6.38 6.95 -13.69
N GLU A 484 -6.12 7.42 -12.47
CA GLU A 484 -6.92 8.47 -11.85
C GLU A 484 -6.97 9.67 -12.79
N ASP A 485 -8.08 9.80 -13.51
CA ASP A 485 -8.36 10.99 -14.29
C ASP A 485 -8.55 12.12 -13.27
N GLY A 486 -7.55 12.99 -13.18
CA GLY A 486 -7.61 14.15 -12.30
C GLY A 486 -8.86 14.93 -12.66
N PHE A 487 -9.85 14.91 -11.77
CA PHE A 487 -11.11 15.60 -11.98
C PHE A 487 -10.84 17.08 -12.22
N THR A 488 -10.89 17.51 -13.47
CA THR A 488 -10.67 18.87 -13.91
C THR A 488 -11.94 19.34 -14.60
N ILE A 489 -12.53 20.43 -14.10
CA ILE A 489 -13.73 21.01 -14.70
C ILE A 489 -13.27 21.78 -15.95
N PRO A 490 -13.73 21.42 -17.16
CA PRO A 490 -13.32 22.11 -18.37
C PRO A 490 -13.79 23.58 -18.39
N VAL A 491 -13.08 24.43 -19.12
CA VAL A 491 -13.51 25.82 -19.33
C VAL A 491 -14.54 25.86 -20.46
N PRO A 492 -15.69 26.54 -20.29
CA PRO A 492 -16.70 26.63 -21.35
C PRO A 492 -16.15 27.26 -22.63
N THR A 493 -16.48 26.64 -23.77
CA THR A 493 -16.18 27.18 -25.10
C THR A 493 -17.46 27.58 -25.83
N GLY A 494 -17.37 28.50 -26.79
CA GLY A 494 -18.51 28.89 -27.62
C GLY A 494 -19.54 29.75 -26.91
N LEU A 495 -19.12 30.61 -25.96
CA LEU A 495 -20.00 31.58 -25.33
C LEU A 495 -20.58 32.52 -26.40
N ALA A 496 -21.89 32.40 -26.66
CA ALA A 496 -22.62 33.19 -27.63
C ALA A 496 -23.64 34.08 -26.90
N LEU A 497 -23.66 35.36 -27.27
CA LEU A 497 -24.59 36.34 -26.72
C LEU A 497 -25.58 36.77 -27.80
N HIS A 498 -26.85 36.93 -27.43
CA HIS A 498 -27.88 37.47 -28.30
C HIS A 498 -28.82 38.40 -27.52
N ILE A 499 -29.39 39.36 -28.21
CA ILE A 499 -30.33 40.33 -27.62
C ILE A 499 -31.74 39.79 -27.79
N VAL A 500 -32.45 39.65 -26.68
CA VAL A 500 -33.88 39.33 -26.64
C VAL A 500 -34.64 40.63 -26.47
N GLN A 501 -35.59 40.89 -27.38
CA GLN A 501 -36.49 42.04 -27.30
C GLN A 501 -37.80 41.62 -26.63
N LEU A 502 -38.15 42.28 -25.53
CA LEU A 502 -39.39 42.04 -24.78
C LEU A 502 -40.37 43.19 -25.00
N GLN A 503 -41.53 42.88 -25.57
CA GLN A 503 -42.63 43.83 -25.74
C GLN A 503 -43.48 43.86 -24.46
N LEU A 504 -43.40 44.94 -23.69
CA LEU A 504 -44.07 45.08 -22.39
C LEU A 504 -45.37 45.94 -22.48
N GLY A 505 -45.76 46.35 -23.69
CA GLY A 505 -46.98 47.12 -23.98
C GLY A 505 -46.95 47.72 -25.39
N SER A 506 -47.99 48.45 -25.82
CA SER A 506 -48.12 48.91 -27.22
C SER A 506 -46.97 49.79 -27.75
N ASN A 507 -46.17 50.41 -26.87
CA ASN A 507 -45.01 51.24 -27.22
C ASN A 507 -43.80 51.07 -26.27
N LEU A 508 -43.73 49.98 -25.49
CA LEU A 508 -42.65 49.78 -24.50
C LEU A 508 -41.84 48.52 -24.85
N ILE A 509 -40.57 48.73 -25.16
CA ILE A 509 -39.61 47.69 -25.52
C ILE A 509 -38.53 47.67 -24.43
N ALA A 510 -38.29 46.50 -23.86
CA ALA A 510 -37.16 46.22 -22.99
C ALA A 510 -36.19 45.26 -23.67
N PHE A 511 -34.93 45.28 -23.24
CA PHE A 511 -33.90 44.40 -23.75
C PHE A 511 -33.42 43.48 -22.65
N GLU A 512 -33.19 42.22 -23.01
CA GLU A 512 -32.52 41.22 -22.19
C GLU A 512 -31.39 40.60 -23.00
N ILE A 513 -30.38 40.07 -22.31
CA ILE A 513 -29.27 39.38 -22.92
C ILE A 513 -29.40 37.91 -22.63
N GLY A 514 -29.58 37.14 -23.70
CA GLY A 514 -29.49 35.70 -23.68
C GLY A 514 -28.04 35.27 -23.92
N ALA A 515 -27.57 34.35 -23.09
CA ALA A 515 -26.24 33.76 -23.20
C ALA A 515 -26.36 32.24 -23.30
N SER A 516 -25.52 31.63 -24.14
CA SER A 516 -25.41 30.18 -24.25
C SER A 516 -23.96 29.74 -24.42
N VAL A 517 -23.66 28.50 -24.01
CA VAL A 517 -22.35 27.85 -24.20
C VAL A 517 -22.53 26.50 -24.89
N THR A 518 -21.48 26.04 -25.56
CA THR A 518 -21.45 24.67 -26.09
C THR A 518 -21.43 23.68 -24.92
N ALA A 519 -22.30 22.68 -24.96
CA ALA A 519 -22.33 21.63 -23.94
C ALA A 519 -21.00 20.85 -23.91
N PRO A 520 -20.47 20.53 -22.72
CA PRO A 520 -19.31 19.65 -22.59
C PRO A 520 -19.69 18.21 -22.94
N ASP A 521 -18.68 17.39 -23.24
CA ASP A 521 -18.89 15.95 -23.55
C ASP A 521 -19.47 15.17 -22.36
N ASP A 522 -19.24 15.64 -21.12
CA ASP A 522 -19.79 15.08 -19.90
C ASP A 522 -21.08 15.81 -19.47
N ALA A 523 -22.20 15.11 -19.52
CA ALA A 523 -23.52 15.63 -19.16
C ALA A 523 -23.74 15.84 -17.65
N SER A 524 -22.77 15.50 -16.79
CA SER A 524 -22.87 15.66 -15.34
C SER A 524 -22.61 17.08 -14.84
N PHE A 525 -22.06 17.96 -15.69
CA PHE A 525 -21.86 19.37 -15.38
C PHE A 525 -23.14 20.21 -15.54
N GLY A 526 -23.22 21.32 -14.81
CA GLY A 526 -24.12 22.43 -15.11
C GLY A 526 -23.32 23.67 -15.54
N ALA A 527 -24.01 24.71 -16.03
CA ALA A 527 -23.40 26.01 -16.29
C ALA A 527 -23.80 27.05 -15.22
N LEU A 528 -22.92 28.03 -15.02
CA LEU A 528 -23.18 29.28 -14.32
C LEU A 528 -22.81 30.42 -15.27
N PHE A 529 -23.71 31.40 -15.39
CA PHE A 529 -23.53 32.59 -16.21
C PHE A 529 -23.58 33.82 -15.31
N GLN A 530 -22.68 34.76 -15.56
CA GLN A 530 -22.62 36.03 -14.85
C GLN A 530 -22.55 37.19 -15.80
N ILE A 531 -23.18 38.29 -15.42
CA ILE A 531 -23.18 39.56 -16.15
C ILE A 531 -22.59 40.68 -15.29
N SER A 532 -21.84 41.56 -15.94
CA SER A 532 -21.30 42.79 -15.36
C SER A 532 -21.75 43.99 -16.20
N LEU A 533 -22.23 45.04 -15.52
CA LEU A 533 -22.66 46.31 -16.13
C LEU A 533 -21.61 47.42 -15.97
N ASP A 534 -20.50 47.16 -15.28
CA ASP A 534 -19.48 48.14 -14.89
C ASP A 534 -18.10 47.80 -15.47
N GLY A 535 -18.06 47.04 -16.56
CA GLY A 535 -16.80 46.68 -17.24
C GLY A 535 -15.99 45.61 -16.51
N GLY A 536 -16.66 44.73 -15.76
CA GLY A 536 -16.07 43.55 -15.13
C GLY A 536 -15.72 43.70 -13.65
N VAL A 537 -16.17 44.78 -12.99
CA VAL A 537 -15.84 45.07 -11.58
C VAL A 537 -16.81 44.37 -10.63
N THR A 538 -18.10 44.35 -10.95
CA THR A 538 -19.13 43.60 -10.23
C THR A 538 -19.83 42.62 -11.15
N TRP A 539 -20.07 41.41 -10.66
CA TRP A 539 -20.67 40.31 -11.40
C TRP A 539 -21.94 39.84 -10.69
N ALA A 540 -23.04 39.73 -11.43
CA ALA A 540 -24.32 39.23 -10.96
C ALA A 540 -24.69 37.95 -11.73
N ASP A 541 -25.27 36.97 -11.03
CA ASP A 541 -25.69 35.71 -11.63
C ASP A 541 -26.92 35.93 -12.54
N MET A 542 -26.88 35.34 -13.74
CA MET A 542 -28.00 35.35 -14.68
C MET A 542 -29.02 34.27 -14.34
N SER A 543 -30.29 34.50 -14.70
CA SER A 543 -31.36 33.53 -14.50
C SER A 543 -31.25 32.38 -15.51
N PRO A 544 -31.27 31.10 -15.10
CA PRO A 544 -31.21 29.97 -16.04
C PRO A 544 -32.43 29.95 -16.97
N ASP A 545 -32.19 29.72 -18.26
CA ASP A 545 -33.20 29.49 -19.30
C ASP A 545 -33.04 28.09 -19.95
N GLY A 546 -32.22 27.26 -19.32
CA GLY A 546 -31.80 25.93 -19.75
C GLY A 546 -30.56 25.48 -19.00
N VAL A 547 -30.07 24.26 -19.26
CA VAL A 547 -28.84 23.76 -18.60
C VAL A 547 -27.59 24.51 -19.09
N TRP A 548 -27.60 24.93 -20.36
CA TRP A 548 -26.48 25.59 -21.05
C TRP A 548 -26.83 26.99 -21.55
N SER A 549 -27.90 27.59 -21.02
CA SER A 549 -28.38 28.92 -21.40
C SER A 549 -28.92 29.69 -20.19
N ALA A 550 -28.74 31.01 -20.20
CA ALA A 550 -29.22 31.91 -19.16
C ALA A 550 -29.53 33.30 -19.72
N ASN A 551 -30.36 34.03 -18.99
CA ASN A 551 -30.90 35.33 -19.35
C ASN A 551 -30.64 36.37 -18.23
N SER A 552 -30.27 37.60 -18.59
CA SER A 552 -29.77 38.63 -17.67
C SER A 552 -30.83 39.35 -16.83
N GLY A 553 -32.12 39.16 -17.12
CA GLY A 553 -33.15 40.13 -16.77
C GLY A 553 -33.10 41.39 -17.66
N ILE A 554 -34.01 42.33 -17.37
CA ILE A 554 -34.17 43.56 -18.14
C ILE A 554 -32.97 44.50 -17.92
N ILE A 555 -32.38 44.96 -19.02
CA ILE A 555 -31.29 45.91 -19.05
C ILE A 555 -31.74 47.18 -19.79
N ALA A 556 -31.25 48.34 -19.36
CA ALA A 556 -31.50 49.61 -20.03
C ALA A 556 -30.93 49.62 -21.47
N SER A 557 -31.48 50.50 -22.31
CA SER A 557 -30.93 50.71 -23.66
C SER A 557 -29.55 51.36 -23.60
N GLU A 558 -28.76 51.16 -24.67
CA GLU A 558 -27.39 51.70 -24.81
C GLU A 558 -26.43 51.35 -23.67
N THR A 559 -26.69 50.25 -22.97
CA THR A 559 -25.86 49.80 -21.86
C THR A 559 -24.85 48.78 -22.38
N ALA A 560 -23.57 49.09 -22.20
CA ALA A 560 -22.48 48.14 -22.45
C ALA A 560 -22.34 47.21 -21.24
N CYS A 561 -22.22 45.91 -21.52
CA CYS A 561 -22.09 44.90 -20.48
C CYS A 561 -21.16 43.78 -20.93
N GLN A 562 -20.69 43.01 -19.96
CA GLN A 562 -19.84 41.86 -20.16
C GLN A 562 -20.49 40.62 -19.56
N VAL A 563 -20.39 39.49 -20.25
CA VAL A 563 -20.90 38.21 -19.79
C VAL A 563 -19.78 37.19 -19.78
N GLN A 564 -19.72 36.38 -18.72
CA GLN A 564 -18.80 35.25 -18.60
C GLN A 564 -19.56 34.00 -18.13
N ALA A 565 -19.00 32.81 -18.41
CA ALA A 565 -19.60 31.54 -18.02
C ALA A 565 -18.55 30.58 -17.45
N ALA A 566 -18.96 29.73 -16.51
CA ALA A 566 -18.17 28.63 -15.96
C ALA A 566 -19.01 27.35 -15.91
N PHE A 567 -18.37 26.20 -16.09
CA PHE A 567 -19.02 24.92 -15.75
C PHE A 567 -18.91 24.69 -14.24
N LYS A 568 -19.89 23.97 -13.70
CA LYS A 568 -19.95 23.62 -12.28
C LYS A 568 -20.32 22.16 -12.12
N ALA A 569 -19.62 21.48 -11.23
CA ALA A 569 -19.95 20.12 -10.81
C ALA A 569 -20.98 20.12 -9.66
N SER A 570 -21.02 21.23 -8.90
CA SER A 570 -22.00 21.48 -7.84
C SER A 570 -22.12 22.98 -7.60
N ALA A 571 -23.06 23.41 -6.75
CA ALA A 571 -23.24 24.83 -6.43
C ALA A 571 -21.99 25.50 -5.82
N SER A 572 -21.10 24.74 -5.19
CA SER A 572 -19.87 25.23 -4.55
C SER A 572 -18.59 24.84 -5.31
N ASN A 573 -18.69 24.01 -6.35
CA ASN A 573 -17.56 23.57 -7.15
C ASN A 573 -17.72 24.08 -8.58
N ILE A 574 -17.25 25.31 -8.77
CA ILE A 574 -17.31 26.07 -10.02
C ILE A 574 -15.90 26.06 -10.62
N GLY A 575 -15.81 25.68 -11.90
CA GLY A 575 -14.57 25.71 -12.66
C GLY A 575 -14.14 27.13 -13.04
N THR A 576 -13.06 27.23 -13.80
CA THR A 576 -12.57 28.52 -14.28
C THR A 576 -13.56 29.15 -15.25
N PHE A 577 -13.84 30.45 -15.09
CA PHE A 577 -14.65 31.23 -16.02
C PHE A 577 -13.95 31.38 -17.37
N CYS A 578 -14.72 31.33 -18.45
CA CYS A 578 -14.23 31.69 -19.77
C CYS A 578 -13.99 33.21 -19.87
N PRO A 579 -13.14 33.67 -20.81
CA PRO A 579 -12.93 35.10 -21.02
C PRO A 579 -14.25 35.84 -21.28
N PRO A 580 -14.47 37.02 -20.67
CA PRO A 580 -15.73 37.73 -20.79
C PRO A 580 -15.95 38.26 -22.21
N VAL A 581 -17.19 38.15 -22.70
CA VAL A 581 -17.63 38.66 -23.99
C VAL A 581 -18.46 39.92 -23.77
N SER A 582 -18.19 40.97 -24.54
CA SER A 582 -18.90 42.25 -24.44
C SER A 582 -20.05 42.34 -25.44
N ILE A 583 -21.19 42.89 -25.01
CA ILE A 583 -22.32 43.22 -25.86
C ILE A 583 -22.94 44.55 -25.41
N THR A 584 -23.57 45.27 -26.34
CA THR A 584 -24.22 46.55 -26.07
C THR A 584 -25.67 46.49 -26.53
N THR A 585 -26.61 46.85 -25.67
CA THR A 585 -28.03 46.90 -26.03
C THR A 585 -28.29 48.00 -27.06
N PRO A 586 -29.18 47.81 -28.06
CA PRO A 586 -29.40 48.78 -29.13
C PRO A 586 -29.97 50.11 -28.61
N GLY A 587 -29.72 51.18 -29.37
CA GLY A 587 -30.34 52.49 -29.14
C GLY A 587 -31.82 52.49 -29.55
N GLY A 588 -32.68 52.88 -28.61
CA GLY A 588 -34.12 53.05 -28.78
C GLY A 588 -34.69 53.72 -27.53
N SER A 589 -35.61 54.69 -27.68
CA SER A 589 -36.07 55.49 -26.54
C SER A 589 -36.84 54.62 -25.53
N LEU A 590 -36.32 54.52 -24.31
CA LEU A 590 -37.13 54.15 -23.17
C LEU A 590 -38.16 55.27 -22.95
N GLY A 591 -39.45 54.94 -23.03
CA GLY A 591 -40.51 55.83 -22.55
C GLY A 591 -40.28 56.16 -21.07
N PRO A 592 -40.74 57.32 -20.58
CA PRO A 592 -40.32 57.87 -19.30
C PRO A 592 -40.54 56.87 -18.15
N VAL A 593 -39.48 56.70 -17.37
CA VAL A 593 -39.47 55.96 -16.10
C VAL A 593 -40.55 56.56 -15.20
N ALA A 594 -41.65 55.82 -15.01
CA ALA A 594 -42.48 56.03 -13.84
C ALA A 594 -41.76 55.38 -12.66
N LEU A 595 -41.17 56.22 -11.80
CA LEU A 595 -40.94 55.89 -10.40
C LEU A 595 -42.28 55.44 -9.79
N ALA A 596 -42.53 54.14 -9.79
CA ALA A 596 -43.55 53.55 -8.94
C ALA A 596 -42.82 52.90 -7.76
N LEU A 597 -42.74 53.65 -6.66
CA LEU A 597 -42.77 53.05 -5.34
C LEU A 597 -43.98 52.09 -5.32
N SER A 598 -43.75 50.79 -5.26
CA SER A 598 -44.75 49.88 -4.72
C SER A 598 -44.29 49.46 -3.33
N GLU A 599 -44.80 50.18 -2.32
CA GLU A 599 -45.19 49.50 -1.09
C GLU A 599 -46.21 48.43 -1.50
N GLY A 600 -45.76 47.18 -1.62
CA GLY A 600 -46.64 46.03 -1.74
C GLY A 600 -47.16 45.62 -0.36
N ALA A 601 -47.99 46.45 0.26
CA ALA A 601 -48.96 45.96 1.23
C ALA A 601 -50.25 45.63 0.47
N ASN A 602 -50.50 44.31 0.32
CA ASN A 602 -51.69 43.67 -0.24
C ASN A 602 -53.00 44.38 0.06
N GLN A 603 -53.95 44.35 -0.90
CA GLN A 603 -55.29 43.73 -0.77
C GLN A 603 -55.93 43.64 -2.18
N ASP A 604 -56.56 42.58 -2.67
CA ASP A 604 -56.49 41.12 -2.57
C ASP A 604 -57.33 40.64 -3.79
N TYR A 605 -57.13 39.43 -4.32
CA TYR A 605 -58.26 38.70 -4.93
C TYR A 605 -59.24 38.43 -3.76
N GLY A 606 -60.15 39.38 -3.53
CA GLY A 606 -60.43 40.04 -2.23
C GLY A 606 -60.81 39.19 -1.01
N LEU A 607 -60.20 39.46 0.17
CA LEU A 607 -60.95 39.39 1.42
C LEU A 607 -62.02 40.48 1.39
N ALA A 608 -63.21 40.17 0.87
CA ALA A 608 -64.37 41.00 1.09
C ALA A 608 -64.65 41.08 2.60
N SER A 609 -64.45 42.25 3.20
CA SER A 609 -64.87 42.52 4.57
C SER A 609 -66.39 42.72 4.62
N ALA A 610 -67.09 41.86 5.35
CA ALA A 610 -68.31 42.24 6.06
C ALA A 610 -68.19 41.77 7.50
N ALA A 611 -67.94 42.71 8.41
CA ALA A 611 -68.27 42.53 9.81
C ALA A 611 -69.80 42.58 9.93
N ALA A 612 -70.42 41.52 10.44
CA ALA A 612 -71.53 41.58 11.39
C ALA A 612 -71.96 40.15 11.74
N THR A 613 -71.55 39.77 12.95
CA THR A 613 -72.27 39.04 13.98
C THR A 613 -73.67 38.49 13.64
N ILE A 614 -73.92 37.30 14.23
CA ILE A 614 -75.20 36.69 14.64
C ILE A 614 -75.68 35.53 13.75
N SER A 615 -75.46 34.34 14.32
CA SER A 615 -76.33 33.16 14.47
C SER A 615 -77.22 32.70 13.31
N ASP A 616 -77.05 31.43 12.95
CA ASP A 616 -78.01 30.33 13.18
C ASP A 616 -77.64 29.22 12.19
N ASP A 617 -77.01 28.15 12.64
CA ASP A 617 -77.64 26.96 13.23
C ASP A 617 -77.71 25.82 12.19
N PHE A 618 -77.73 24.59 12.69
CA PHE A 618 -77.59 23.29 12.01
C PHE A 618 -76.15 22.90 11.63
N GLY A 619 -75.36 22.23 12.47
CA GLY A 619 -75.70 21.35 13.59
C GLY A 619 -75.30 19.91 13.26
N LEU A 620 -74.38 19.37 14.08
CA LEU A 620 -74.20 17.95 14.43
C LEU A 620 -73.91 16.94 13.29
N ALA A 621 -73.07 15.91 13.42
CA ALA A 621 -72.53 15.25 14.59
C ALA A 621 -71.24 14.49 14.24
N SER A 622 -70.40 14.32 15.25
CA SER A 622 -69.42 13.24 15.44
C SER A 622 -70.03 11.84 15.40
N VAL A 623 -69.40 10.87 14.73
CA VAL A 623 -69.43 9.41 15.04
C VAL A 623 -68.17 8.78 14.40
N ALA A 624 -67.14 8.40 15.17
CA ALA A 624 -66.89 7.14 15.87
C ALA A 624 -66.25 6.02 15.02
N SER A 625 -65.26 5.40 15.65
CA SER A 625 -64.44 4.23 15.30
C SER A 625 -65.21 2.93 15.05
N ILE A 626 -64.47 1.89 14.59
CA ILE A 626 -64.77 0.44 14.45
C ILE A 626 -65.22 0.10 13.01
N ALA A 627 -64.66 -0.85 12.25
CA ALA A 627 -64.28 -2.22 12.58
C ALA A 627 -63.19 -2.80 11.64
N SER A 628 -62.49 -3.78 12.20
CA SER A 628 -61.75 -4.89 11.58
C SER A 628 -62.39 -5.52 10.35
N ILE A 629 -61.59 -5.86 9.33
CA ILE A 629 -61.79 -7.07 8.52
C ILE A 629 -60.45 -7.81 8.41
N ASP A 630 -60.45 -8.96 9.07
CA ASP A 630 -59.59 -10.12 8.90
C ASP A 630 -60.02 -10.84 7.61
N LEU A 631 -59.07 -11.15 6.74
CA LEU A 631 -59.26 -12.11 5.64
C LEU A 631 -58.01 -13.00 5.57
N GLY A 632 -58.05 -14.05 6.39
CA GLY A 632 -57.16 -15.18 6.26
C GLY A 632 -57.32 -15.94 4.93
N LEU A 633 -56.20 -16.52 4.52
CA LEU A 633 -56.01 -17.88 3.98
C LEU A 633 -56.98 -18.37 2.89
N ALA A 634 -56.42 -18.66 1.71
CA ALA A 634 -56.29 -20.03 1.20
C ALA A 634 -55.59 -20.07 -0.17
N SER A 635 -54.35 -20.57 -0.22
CA SER A 635 -53.88 -21.75 -0.96
C SER A 635 -52.35 -21.77 -1.05
#